data_AF-A0A2N6E4Z2-F1
#
_entry.id   AF-A0A2N6E4Z2-F1
#
_cell.length_a   1.000
_cell.length_b   1.000
_cell.length_c   1.000
_cell.angle_alpha   90.00
_cell.angle_beta   90.00
_cell.angle_gamma   90.00
#
_symmetry.space_group_name_H-M   'P 1'
#
loop_
_entity.id
_entity.type
_entity.pdbx_description
1 polymer ?
#
loop_
_entity_poly.entity_id
_entity_poly.type
_entity_poly.pdbx_seq_one_letter_code
_entity_poly.pdbx_strand_id
1 'polypeptide(L)'
;MLKKYNAVWCFGLPLAVSEGIKMKCNVDRYKQTVFVEETMAQTTNYLQRTAAHGKTIGTIDFVGFLSMGVTLLFFSLHQARVIEIGDSGLTTILFAGGIGQILAGLTAMRVKHLFGSITFTAFGFFWLSVIALFIVPEFGVAESPQSVALSSYSVMWGLFAGMIYLGAMHISLQTRLLFAMLSLNFAILSFGQATLTEHAVLFGGLFGGACGTLFIVHALCHGAIGLKKAIS
;
A
#
# COMPACT_ATOMS: atom_id res chain seq x y z
N MET A 1 -40.51 -13.66 76.33
CA MET A 1 -39.68 -13.03 77.40
C MET A 1 -38.24 -13.05 76.95
N LEU A 2 -37.62 -11.86 76.93
CA LEU A 2 -36.26 -11.55 76.47
C LEU A 2 -35.14 -12.23 77.29
N LYS A 3 -33.99 -12.50 76.64
CA LYS A 3 -32.60 -12.31 77.15
C LYS A 3 -31.62 -12.59 75.99
N LYS A 4 -31.12 -11.58 75.26
CA LYS A 4 -29.98 -10.65 75.47
C LYS A 4 -28.59 -11.32 75.38
N TYR A 5 -27.84 -10.83 74.38
CA TYR A 5 -26.50 -11.15 73.87
C TYR A 5 -25.35 -10.97 74.87
N ASN A 6 -24.18 -11.54 74.54
CA ASN A 6 -22.90 -10.80 74.58
C ASN A 6 -21.94 -11.28 73.47
N ALA A 7 -21.37 -10.30 72.78
CA ALA A 7 -20.54 -10.40 71.58
C ALA A 7 -19.04 -10.38 71.90
N VAL A 8 -18.22 -10.95 71.03
CA VAL A 8 -16.77 -10.68 70.94
C VAL A 8 -16.46 -10.27 69.50
N TRP A 9 -15.82 -9.11 69.35
CA TRP A 9 -15.44 -8.47 68.08
C TRP A 9 -13.94 -8.62 67.85
N CYS A 10 -13.52 -9.04 66.65
CA CYS A 10 -12.21 -8.75 66.06
C CYS A 10 -12.34 -8.63 64.54
N PHE A 11 -12.14 -7.42 64.03
CA PHE A 11 -11.86 -7.04 62.64
C PHE A 11 -12.76 -7.62 61.52
N GLY A 12 -13.96 -7.05 61.38
CA GLY A 12 -14.17 -6.14 60.24
C GLY A 12 -14.97 -6.57 59.01
N LEU A 13 -15.40 -7.82 58.83
CA LEU A 13 -16.48 -8.17 57.90
C LEU A 13 -17.09 -9.54 58.27
N PRO A 14 -18.43 -9.65 58.46
CA PRO A 14 -19.05 -10.87 58.95
C PRO A 14 -19.10 -11.97 57.88
N LEU A 15 -18.42 -13.08 58.13
CA LEU A 15 -18.74 -14.38 57.56
C LEU A 15 -20.08 -14.85 58.15
N ALA A 16 -21.17 -14.57 57.44
CA ALA A 16 -22.45 -15.22 57.69
C ALA A 16 -22.42 -16.60 57.00
N VAL A 17 -22.13 -17.64 57.78
CA VAL A 17 -22.46 -19.03 57.44
C VAL A 17 -23.95 -19.21 57.74
N SER A 18 -24.79 -19.25 56.70
CA SER A 18 -26.14 -19.81 56.78
C SER A 18 -26.18 -21.13 56.03
N GLU A 19 -26.49 -22.21 56.73
CA GLU A 19 -26.79 -23.50 56.12
C GLU A 19 -28.02 -23.39 55.20
N GLY A 20 -27.96 -24.03 54.02
CA GLY A 20 -29.19 -24.47 53.35
C GLY A 20 -29.46 -24.08 51.90
N ILE A 21 -28.45 -23.79 51.06
CA ILE A 21 -28.58 -24.04 49.61
C ILE A 21 -27.25 -24.65 49.14
N LYS A 22 -27.25 -25.95 48.80
CA LYS A 22 -26.15 -26.53 48.01
C LYS A 22 -26.23 -25.93 46.60
N MET A 23 -25.80 -24.68 46.43
CA MET A 23 -25.27 -24.24 45.15
C MET A 23 -24.02 -25.07 44.95
N LYS A 24 -24.15 -26.18 44.22
CA LYS A 24 -23.03 -26.83 43.55
C LYS A 24 -22.54 -25.79 42.53
N CYS A 25 -21.85 -24.75 43.00
CA CYS A 25 -21.08 -23.88 42.13
C CYS A 25 -20.02 -24.82 41.57
N ASN A 26 -20.29 -25.30 40.37
CA ASN A 26 -19.43 -26.25 39.70
C ASN A 26 -18.22 -25.44 39.27
N VAL A 27 -17.22 -25.35 40.17
CA VAL A 27 -16.01 -24.53 40.00
C VAL A 27 -15.32 -24.86 38.67
N ASP A 28 -15.42 -26.11 38.22
CA ASP A 28 -14.92 -26.56 36.93
C ASP A 28 -15.72 -25.96 35.76
N ARG A 29 -17.05 -25.86 35.90
CA ARG A 29 -17.90 -25.16 34.92
C ARG A 29 -17.61 -23.65 34.91
N TYR A 30 -17.40 -23.03 36.07
CA TYR A 30 -17.04 -21.61 36.17
C TYR A 30 -15.67 -21.33 35.53
N LYS A 31 -14.65 -22.15 35.82
CA LYS A 31 -13.33 -22.07 35.18
C LYS A 31 -13.41 -22.30 33.67
N GLN A 32 -14.24 -23.24 33.23
CA GLN A 32 -14.46 -23.51 31.81
C GLN A 32 -15.18 -22.35 31.11
N THR A 33 -16.16 -21.70 31.75
CA THR A 33 -16.80 -20.49 31.20
C THR A 33 -15.85 -19.29 31.14
N VAL A 34 -15.04 -19.06 32.18
CA VAL A 34 -14.04 -17.97 32.20
C VAL A 34 -12.98 -18.19 31.12
N PHE A 35 -12.48 -19.42 30.96
CA PHE A 35 -11.54 -19.76 29.88
C PHE A 35 -12.15 -19.56 28.48
N VAL A 36 -13.42 -19.94 28.30
CA VAL A 36 -14.14 -19.71 27.04
C VAL A 36 -14.35 -18.21 26.78
N GLU A 37 -14.64 -17.40 27.78
CA GLU A 37 -14.74 -15.94 27.63
C GLU A 37 -13.39 -15.28 27.29
N GLU A 38 -12.29 -15.67 27.95
CA GLU A 38 -10.94 -15.17 27.66
C GLU A 38 -10.49 -15.54 26.23
N THR A 39 -10.73 -16.77 25.80
CA THR A 39 -10.40 -17.23 24.45
C THR A 39 -11.27 -16.55 23.38
N MET A 40 -12.56 -16.33 23.63
CA MET A 40 -13.43 -15.53 22.75
C MET A 40 -12.96 -14.07 22.68
N ALA A 41 -12.59 -13.46 23.80
CA ALA A 41 -12.07 -12.09 23.83
C ALA A 41 -10.74 -11.96 23.07
N GLN A 42 -9.83 -12.93 23.21
CA GLN A 42 -8.57 -12.96 22.47
C GLN A 42 -8.80 -13.15 20.96
N THR A 43 -9.75 -14.00 20.58
CA THR A 43 -10.13 -14.22 19.18
C THR A 43 -10.72 -12.95 18.57
N THR A 44 -11.65 -12.29 19.28
CA THR A 44 -12.23 -11.01 18.84
C THR A 44 -11.16 -9.93 18.68
N ASN A 45 -10.24 -9.79 19.65
CA ASN A 45 -9.14 -8.84 19.57
C ASN A 45 -8.21 -9.12 18.37
N TYR A 46 -7.91 -10.39 18.09
CA TYR A 46 -7.11 -10.79 16.93
C TYR A 46 -7.81 -10.43 15.60
N LEU A 47 -9.10 -10.74 15.49
CA LEU A 47 -9.91 -10.41 14.31
C LEU A 47 -10.00 -8.90 14.09
N GLN A 48 -10.18 -8.12 15.15
CA GLN A 48 -10.18 -6.65 15.08
C GLN A 48 -8.82 -6.10 14.62
N ARG A 49 -7.72 -6.60 15.19
CA ARG A 49 -6.36 -6.18 14.80
C ARG A 49 -6.04 -6.51 13.35
N THR A 50 -6.40 -7.71 12.89
CA THR A 50 -6.19 -8.12 11.49
C THR A 50 -7.06 -7.31 10.52
N ALA A 51 -8.31 -7.02 10.87
CA ALA A 51 -9.17 -6.15 10.09
C ALA A 51 -8.62 -4.72 9.99
N ALA A 52 -8.17 -4.15 11.11
CA ALA A 52 -7.55 -2.83 11.16
C ALA A 52 -6.26 -2.77 10.33
N HIS A 53 -5.41 -3.80 10.46
CA HIS A 53 -4.18 -3.92 9.68
C HIS A 53 -4.45 -3.97 8.16
N GLY A 54 -5.43 -4.78 7.74
CA GLY A 54 -5.84 -4.85 6.33
C GLY A 54 -6.42 -3.54 5.81
N LYS A 55 -7.14 -2.77 6.65
CA LYS A 55 -7.62 -1.42 6.31
C LYS A 55 -6.46 -0.46 6.07
N THR A 56 -5.45 -0.46 6.95
CA THR A 56 -4.25 0.38 6.79
C THR A 56 -3.49 0.06 5.50
N ILE A 57 -3.30 -1.22 5.17
CA ILE A 57 -2.66 -1.63 3.90
C ILE A 57 -3.47 -1.12 2.70
N GLY A 58 -4.79 -1.28 2.70
CA GLY A 58 -5.64 -0.80 1.59
C GLY A 58 -5.52 0.71 1.34
N THR A 59 -5.40 1.53 2.40
CA THR A 59 -5.16 2.97 2.27
C THR A 59 -3.78 3.28 1.70
N ILE A 60 -2.74 2.56 2.14
CA ILE A 60 -1.37 2.75 1.64
C ILE A 60 -1.29 2.39 0.15
N ASP A 61 -1.87 1.25 -0.23
CA ASP A 61 -1.90 0.79 -1.62
C ASP A 61 -2.68 1.75 -2.52
N PHE A 62 -3.81 2.28 -2.03
CA PHE A 62 -4.57 3.31 -2.74
C PHE A 62 -3.66 4.50 -3.09
N VAL A 63 -2.95 5.07 -2.12
CA VAL A 63 -2.08 6.22 -2.35
C VAL A 63 -0.93 5.85 -3.30
N GLY A 64 -0.24 4.74 -3.03
CA GLY A 64 0.93 4.33 -3.80
C GLY A 64 0.62 4.02 -5.27
N PHE A 65 -0.48 3.31 -5.55
CA PHE A 65 -0.90 2.99 -6.92
C PHE A 65 -1.57 4.18 -7.62
N LEU A 66 -2.30 5.04 -6.91
CA LEU A 66 -2.88 6.24 -7.51
C LEU A 66 -1.79 7.22 -7.96
N SER A 67 -0.79 7.46 -7.09
CA SER A 67 0.41 8.24 -7.42
C SER A 67 1.11 7.69 -8.67
N MET A 68 1.28 6.36 -8.75
CA MET A 68 1.84 5.71 -9.93
C MET A 68 1.00 5.96 -11.18
N GLY A 69 -0.30 5.70 -11.09
CA GLY A 69 -1.21 5.70 -12.25
C GLY A 69 -1.40 7.10 -12.85
N VAL A 70 -1.61 8.11 -12.00
CA VAL A 70 -1.77 9.51 -12.46
C VAL A 70 -0.49 10.02 -13.11
N THR A 71 0.66 9.77 -12.48
CA THR A 71 1.95 10.23 -13.01
C THR A 71 2.31 9.51 -14.31
N LEU A 72 2.11 8.19 -14.35
CA LEU A 72 2.36 7.39 -15.55
C LEU A 72 1.44 7.81 -16.70
N LEU A 73 0.16 8.03 -16.43
CA LEU A 73 -0.79 8.48 -17.45
C LEU A 73 -0.34 9.83 -18.04
N PHE A 74 -0.03 10.80 -17.18
CA PHE A 74 0.40 12.13 -17.62
C PHE A 74 1.70 12.07 -18.43
N PHE A 75 2.71 11.39 -17.91
CA PHE A 75 4.00 11.22 -18.60
C PHE A 75 3.84 10.48 -19.93
N SER A 76 2.95 9.49 -20.00
CA SER A 76 2.74 8.71 -21.22
C SER A 76 1.95 9.48 -22.29
N LEU A 77 1.00 10.34 -21.90
CA LEU A 77 0.35 11.27 -22.82
C LEU A 77 1.34 12.28 -23.42
N HIS A 78 2.33 12.71 -22.63
CA HIS A 78 3.42 13.53 -23.15
C HIS A 78 4.27 12.77 -24.18
N GLN A 79 4.67 11.54 -23.88
CA GLN A 79 5.42 10.69 -24.82
C GLN A 79 4.62 10.39 -26.10
N ALA A 80 3.29 10.31 -26.01
CA ALA A 80 2.39 10.16 -27.15
C ALA A 80 2.18 11.47 -27.95
N ARG A 81 2.82 12.57 -27.55
CA ARG A 81 2.64 13.92 -28.13
C ARG A 81 1.20 14.43 -28.09
N VAL A 82 0.39 13.93 -27.15
CA VAL A 82 -0.99 14.39 -26.93
C VAL A 82 -1.00 15.68 -26.10
N ILE A 83 -0.06 15.79 -25.16
CA ILE A 83 0.12 16.97 -24.31
C ILE A 83 1.60 17.36 -24.24
N GLU A 84 1.88 18.63 -23.99
CA GLU A 84 3.22 19.10 -23.66
C GLU A 84 3.48 18.93 -22.15
N ILE A 85 4.70 18.56 -21.78
CA ILE A 85 5.10 18.49 -20.37
C ILE A 85 5.46 19.89 -19.89
N GLY A 86 4.45 20.64 -19.49
CA GLY A 86 4.65 21.94 -18.83
C GLY A 86 5.00 21.79 -17.34
N ASP A 87 5.08 22.94 -16.66
CA ASP A 87 5.35 23.03 -15.21
C ASP A 87 4.39 22.17 -14.37
N SER A 88 3.13 22.08 -14.78
CA SER A 88 2.11 21.26 -14.13
C SER A 88 2.44 19.77 -14.18
N GLY A 89 3.01 19.30 -15.30
CA GLY A 89 3.46 17.92 -15.48
C GLY A 89 4.66 17.60 -14.60
N LEU A 90 5.68 18.45 -14.63
CA LEU A 90 6.87 18.30 -13.79
C LEU A 90 6.53 18.33 -12.30
N THR A 91 5.62 19.22 -11.89
CA THR A 91 5.11 19.30 -10.51
C THR A 91 4.39 18.02 -10.11
N THR A 92 3.56 17.46 -11.01
CA THR A 92 2.85 16.19 -10.76
C THR A 92 3.83 15.04 -10.56
N ILE A 93 4.85 14.93 -11.42
CA ILE A 93 5.89 13.92 -11.28
C ILE A 93 6.63 14.08 -9.94
N LEU A 94 6.87 15.30 -9.49
CA LEU A 94 7.69 15.57 -8.29
C LEU A 94 6.95 15.17 -7.02
N PHE A 95 5.73 15.67 -6.89
CA PHE A 95 4.96 15.55 -5.67
C PHE A 95 4.13 14.27 -5.63
N ALA A 96 3.42 13.94 -6.71
CA ALA A 96 2.57 12.74 -6.72
C ALA A 96 3.40 11.49 -6.98
N GLY A 97 4.15 11.48 -8.09
CA GLY A 97 4.99 10.35 -8.50
C GLY A 97 6.19 10.16 -7.58
N GLY A 98 6.89 11.22 -7.23
CA GLY A 98 8.10 11.16 -6.41
C GLY A 98 7.81 11.09 -4.91
N ILE A 99 7.68 12.25 -4.29
CA ILE A 99 7.64 12.40 -2.83
C ILE A 99 6.47 11.63 -2.21
N GLY A 100 5.25 11.81 -2.73
CA GLY A 100 4.06 11.15 -2.22
C GLY A 100 4.15 9.64 -2.29
N GLN A 101 4.68 9.09 -3.39
CA GLN A 101 4.85 7.66 -3.55
C GLN A 101 5.94 7.10 -2.62
N ILE A 102 7.05 7.82 -2.42
CA ILE A 102 8.07 7.46 -1.41
C ILE A 102 7.44 7.40 -0.02
N LEU A 103 6.65 8.42 0.36
CA LEU A 103 5.98 8.44 1.68
C LEU A 103 5.02 7.26 1.87
N ALA A 104 4.31 6.84 0.82
CA ALA A 104 3.50 5.63 0.86
C ALA A 104 4.36 4.38 1.10
N GLY A 105 5.50 4.26 0.41
CA GLY A 105 6.47 3.18 0.61
C GLY A 105 7.08 3.14 2.02
N LEU A 106 7.47 4.30 2.56
CA LEU A 106 7.98 4.41 3.94
C LEU A 106 6.90 4.03 4.97
N THR A 107 5.63 4.35 4.70
CA THR A 107 4.51 3.97 5.56
C THR A 107 4.22 2.47 5.47
N ALA A 108 4.34 1.88 4.28
CA ALA A 108 4.26 0.43 4.07
C ALA A 108 5.33 -0.33 4.88
N MET A 109 6.55 0.19 4.96
CA MET A 109 7.62 -0.40 5.79
C MET A 109 7.23 -0.48 7.27
N ARG A 110 6.62 0.58 7.81
CA ARG A 110 6.22 0.63 9.23
C ARG A 110 5.18 -0.43 9.58
N VAL A 111 4.33 -0.81 8.64
CA VAL A 111 3.32 -1.86 8.80
C VAL A 111 3.78 -3.22 8.24
N LYS A 112 5.06 -3.38 7.90
CA LYS A 112 5.64 -4.63 7.36
C LYS A 112 4.97 -5.12 6.06
N HIS A 113 4.40 -4.20 5.28
CA HIS A 113 3.90 -4.49 3.94
C HIS A 113 5.05 -4.45 2.93
N LEU A 114 5.76 -5.58 2.79
CA LEU A 114 7.03 -5.66 2.04
C LEU A 114 6.87 -5.30 0.55
N PHE A 115 5.80 -5.78 -0.08
CA PHE A 115 5.55 -5.51 -1.50
C PHE A 115 5.42 -4.01 -1.76
N GLY A 116 4.47 -3.34 -1.09
CA GLY A 116 4.27 -1.90 -1.25
C GLY A 116 5.49 -1.08 -0.83
N SER A 117 6.22 -1.51 0.20
CA SER A 117 7.48 -0.88 0.61
C SER A 117 8.49 -0.81 -0.55
N ILE A 118 8.78 -1.95 -1.17
CA ILE A 118 9.76 -2.02 -2.27
C ILE A 118 9.23 -1.26 -3.47
N THR A 119 8.00 -1.56 -3.89
CA THR A 119 7.40 -1.02 -5.10
C THR A 119 7.25 0.50 -5.03
N PHE A 120 6.57 1.03 -4.02
CA PHE A 120 6.26 2.47 -3.96
C PHE A 120 7.51 3.32 -3.71
N THR A 121 8.45 2.84 -2.89
CA THR A 121 9.70 3.57 -2.66
C THR A 121 10.54 3.61 -3.94
N ALA A 122 10.71 2.48 -4.63
CA ALA A 122 11.52 2.42 -5.84
C ALA A 122 10.92 3.23 -6.99
N PHE A 123 9.62 3.12 -7.25
CA PHE A 123 8.97 3.93 -8.29
C PHE A 123 8.89 5.41 -7.93
N GLY A 124 8.83 5.74 -6.65
CA GLY A 124 8.98 7.13 -6.23
C GLY A 124 10.37 7.70 -6.57
N PHE A 125 11.43 6.94 -6.33
CA PHE A 125 12.77 7.35 -6.78
C PHE A 125 12.91 7.38 -8.30
N PHE A 126 12.27 6.47 -9.03
CA PHE A 126 12.20 6.52 -10.49
C PHE A 126 11.63 7.86 -10.98
N TRP A 127 10.52 8.33 -10.41
CA TRP A 127 9.92 9.60 -10.83
C TRP A 127 10.80 10.81 -10.49
N LEU A 128 11.46 10.79 -9.33
CA LEU A 128 12.46 11.82 -9.01
C LEU A 128 13.64 11.82 -9.99
N SER A 129 14.12 10.64 -10.41
CA SER A 129 15.18 10.57 -11.42
C SER A 129 14.69 11.00 -12.80
N VAL A 130 13.42 10.72 -13.17
CA VAL A 130 12.83 11.26 -14.42
C VAL A 130 12.86 12.79 -14.40
N ILE A 131 12.47 13.43 -13.30
CA ILE A 131 12.56 14.90 -13.18
C ILE A 131 13.98 15.41 -13.33
N ALA A 132 14.95 14.75 -12.70
CA ALA A 132 16.34 15.13 -12.81
C ALA A 132 16.82 15.11 -14.27
N LEU A 133 16.33 14.18 -15.11
CA LEU A 133 16.66 14.13 -16.54
C LEU A 133 16.14 15.37 -17.32
N PHE A 134 15.06 16.00 -16.87
CA PHE A 134 14.55 17.25 -17.46
C PHE A 134 15.23 18.50 -16.91
N ILE A 135 15.48 18.54 -15.59
CA ILE A 135 15.92 19.77 -14.91
C ILE A 135 17.45 19.96 -14.96
N VAL A 136 18.24 18.89 -14.84
CA VAL A 136 19.71 19.03 -14.75
C VAL A 136 20.33 19.70 -16.00
N PRO A 137 19.88 19.40 -17.23
CA PRO A 137 20.39 20.08 -18.42
C PRO A 137 20.13 21.59 -18.44
N GLU A 138 18.99 22.04 -17.90
CA GLU A 138 18.62 23.46 -17.84
C GLU A 138 19.56 24.30 -16.94
N PHE A 139 20.24 23.66 -15.99
CA PHE A 139 21.26 24.31 -15.16
C PHE A 139 22.65 24.36 -15.83
N GLY A 140 22.81 23.83 -17.05
CA GLY A 140 24.09 23.76 -17.75
C GLY A 140 25.11 22.82 -17.10
N VAL A 141 24.67 21.94 -16.20
CA VAL A 141 25.53 21.00 -15.45
C VAL A 141 25.76 19.71 -16.25
N ALA A 142 24.84 19.35 -17.14
CA ALA A 142 24.96 18.20 -18.03
C ALA A 142 24.30 18.48 -19.38
N GLU A 143 24.66 17.72 -20.41
CA GLU A 143 23.94 17.75 -21.69
C GLU A 143 22.63 16.97 -21.60
N SER A 144 21.69 17.29 -22.49
CA SER A 144 20.45 16.53 -22.63
C SER A 144 20.75 15.04 -22.90
N PRO A 145 20.02 14.11 -22.25
CA PRO A 145 20.31 12.68 -22.39
C PRO A 145 20.25 12.21 -23.85
N GLN A 146 21.31 11.53 -24.29
CA GLN A 146 21.32 10.89 -25.61
C GLN A 146 20.33 9.72 -25.65
N SER A 147 19.80 9.43 -26.85
CA SER A 147 18.78 8.38 -27.03
C SER A 147 19.23 7.00 -26.54
N VAL A 148 20.51 6.66 -26.71
CA VAL A 148 21.08 5.40 -26.21
C VAL A 148 21.04 5.35 -24.68
N ALA A 149 21.39 6.45 -24.00
CA ALA A 149 21.36 6.53 -22.55
C ALA A 149 19.94 6.40 -21.99
N LEU A 150 18.96 7.06 -22.62
CA LEU A 150 17.54 6.92 -22.24
C LEU A 150 17.02 5.50 -22.51
N SER A 151 17.49 4.85 -23.57
CA SER A 151 17.14 3.47 -23.87
C SER A 151 17.66 2.53 -22.79
N SER A 152 18.95 2.63 -22.41
CA SER A 152 19.53 1.85 -21.31
C SER A 152 18.84 2.12 -19.97
N TYR A 153 18.49 3.38 -19.68
CA TYR A 153 17.69 3.76 -18.52
C TYR A 153 16.33 3.05 -18.50
N SER A 154 15.62 3.05 -19.65
CA SER A 154 14.33 2.38 -19.79
C SER A 154 14.44 0.86 -19.65
N VAL A 155 15.49 0.22 -20.20
CA VAL A 155 15.74 -1.23 -20.00
C VAL A 155 15.90 -1.56 -18.53
N MET A 156 16.71 -0.80 -17.79
CA MET A 156 16.96 -1.05 -16.37
C MET A 156 15.66 -0.99 -15.55
N TRP A 157 14.84 0.03 -15.77
CA TRP A 157 13.54 0.15 -15.09
C TRP A 157 12.53 -0.90 -15.57
N GLY A 158 12.58 -1.30 -16.84
CA GLY A 158 11.81 -2.42 -17.39
C GLY A 158 12.13 -3.76 -16.75
N LEU A 159 13.42 -4.05 -16.52
CA LEU A 159 13.89 -5.23 -15.78
C LEU A 159 13.44 -5.19 -14.32
N PHE A 160 13.55 -4.03 -13.67
CA PHE A 160 13.04 -3.85 -12.31
C PHE A 160 11.54 -4.12 -12.22
N ALA A 161 10.74 -3.53 -13.11
CA ALA A 161 9.30 -3.81 -13.18
C ALA A 161 9.02 -5.30 -13.47
N GLY A 162 9.84 -5.95 -14.28
CA GLY A 162 9.79 -7.39 -14.53
C GLY A 162 10.05 -8.23 -13.27
N MET A 163 11.01 -7.83 -12.43
CA MET A 163 11.24 -8.48 -11.13
C MET A 163 10.05 -8.30 -10.18
N ILE A 164 9.43 -7.12 -10.15
CA ILE A 164 8.20 -6.88 -9.37
C ILE A 164 7.04 -7.73 -9.90
N TYR A 165 6.92 -7.89 -11.22
CA TYR A 165 5.96 -8.81 -11.84
C TYR A 165 6.12 -10.25 -11.34
N LEU A 166 7.37 -10.76 -11.29
CA LEU A 166 7.66 -12.09 -10.74
C LEU A 166 7.29 -12.17 -9.25
N GLY A 167 7.63 -11.14 -8.46
CA GLY A 167 7.23 -11.06 -7.05
C GLY A 167 5.71 -11.00 -6.83
N ALA A 168 4.97 -10.41 -7.77
CA ALA A 168 3.52 -10.30 -7.73
C ALA A 168 2.78 -11.61 -8.07
N MET A 169 3.48 -12.69 -8.46
CA MET A 169 2.85 -13.98 -8.76
C MET A 169 2.02 -14.53 -7.61
N HIS A 170 2.41 -14.22 -6.37
CA HIS A 170 1.75 -14.69 -5.15
C HIS A 170 0.79 -13.67 -4.51
N ILE A 171 0.53 -12.54 -5.16
CA ILE A 171 -0.30 -11.45 -4.59
C ILE A 171 -1.68 -11.42 -5.22
N SER A 172 -1.77 -10.96 -6.47
CA SER A 172 -3.04 -10.90 -7.21
C SER A 172 -2.78 -10.91 -8.71
N LEU A 173 -3.74 -11.42 -9.49
CA LEU A 173 -3.66 -11.39 -10.95
C LEU A 173 -3.61 -9.95 -11.49
N GLN A 174 -4.37 -9.04 -10.87
CA GLN A 174 -4.45 -7.63 -11.29
C GLN A 174 -3.11 -6.93 -11.15
N THR A 175 -2.50 -7.00 -9.96
CA THR A 175 -1.18 -6.42 -9.68
C THR A 175 -0.11 -7.01 -10.59
N ARG A 176 -0.16 -8.32 -10.83
CA ARG A 176 0.75 -9.01 -11.74
C ARG A 176 0.63 -8.44 -13.17
N LEU A 177 -0.58 -8.37 -13.72
CA LEU A 177 -0.79 -7.85 -15.07
C LEU A 177 -0.34 -6.38 -15.20
N LEU A 178 -0.56 -5.55 -14.17
CA LEU A 178 -0.09 -4.16 -14.17
C LEU A 178 1.43 -4.05 -14.30
N PHE A 179 2.19 -4.83 -13.52
CA PHE A 179 3.65 -4.80 -13.61
C PHE A 179 4.20 -5.45 -14.88
N ALA A 180 3.49 -6.45 -15.44
CA ALA A 180 3.81 -7.00 -16.76
C ALA A 180 3.65 -5.93 -17.86
N MET A 181 2.53 -5.21 -17.85
CA MET A 181 2.28 -4.10 -18.77
C MET A 181 3.31 -2.99 -18.58
N LEU A 182 3.64 -2.63 -17.35
CA LEU A 182 4.64 -1.60 -17.08
C LEU A 182 6.03 -2.00 -17.61
N SER A 183 6.44 -3.26 -17.39
CA SER A 183 7.69 -3.80 -17.91
C SER A 183 7.71 -3.79 -19.45
N LEU A 184 6.61 -4.21 -20.09
CA LEU A 184 6.46 -4.15 -21.54
C LEU A 184 6.49 -2.71 -22.08
N ASN A 185 5.88 -1.76 -21.36
CA ASN A 185 5.91 -0.34 -21.73
C ASN A 185 7.36 0.18 -21.79
N PHE A 186 8.16 -0.11 -20.77
CA PHE A 186 9.59 0.24 -20.76
C PHE A 186 10.37 -0.42 -21.90
N ALA A 187 10.05 -1.68 -22.24
CA ALA A 187 10.67 -2.37 -23.37
C ALA A 187 10.33 -1.69 -24.72
N ILE A 188 9.07 -1.30 -24.93
CA ILE A 188 8.64 -0.57 -26.13
C ILE A 188 9.36 0.79 -26.23
N LEU A 189 9.42 1.54 -25.13
CA LEU A 189 10.10 2.84 -25.08
C LEU A 189 11.60 2.72 -25.35
N SER A 190 12.26 1.74 -24.72
CA SER A 190 13.67 1.43 -24.97
C SER A 190 13.92 1.09 -26.43
N PHE A 191 13.05 0.27 -27.04
CA PHE A 191 13.15 -0.08 -28.45
C PHE A 191 13.00 1.15 -29.35
N GLY A 192 12.01 2.00 -29.08
CA GLY A 192 11.81 3.24 -29.83
C GLY A 192 13.00 4.20 -29.74
N GLN A 193 13.60 4.34 -28.56
CA GLN A 193 14.79 5.17 -28.36
C GLN A 193 16.06 4.55 -28.97
N ALA A 194 16.23 3.23 -28.90
CA ALA A 194 17.39 2.55 -29.50
C ALA A 194 17.38 2.62 -31.03
N THR A 195 16.20 2.53 -31.64
CA THR A 195 16.03 2.54 -33.11
C THR A 195 15.77 3.93 -33.68
N LEU A 196 15.65 4.96 -32.83
CA LEU A 196 15.25 6.32 -33.21
C LEU A 196 13.91 6.35 -33.97
N THR A 197 13.01 5.41 -33.68
CA THR A 197 11.71 5.29 -34.33
C THR A 197 10.65 6.05 -33.54
N GLU A 198 10.22 7.21 -34.05
CA GLU A 198 9.20 8.04 -33.39
C GLU A 198 7.88 7.29 -33.17
N HIS A 199 7.46 6.47 -34.14
CA HIS A 199 6.22 5.70 -34.05
C HIS A 199 6.20 4.71 -32.87
N ALA A 200 7.35 4.12 -32.54
CA ALA A 200 7.47 3.21 -31.41
C ALA A 200 7.36 3.96 -30.07
N VAL A 201 7.93 5.17 -29.98
CA VAL A 201 7.80 6.02 -28.80
C VAL A 201 6.36 6.49 -28.62
N LEU A 202 5.68 6.89 -29.70
CA LEU A 202 4.27 7.28 -29.66
C LEU A 202 3.37 6.13 -29.22
N PHE A 203 3.58 4.94 -29.80
CA PHE A 203 2.86 3.73 -29.38
C PHE A 203 3.13 3.38 -27.92
N GLY A 204 4.38 3.49 -27.47
CA GLY A 204 4.76 3.35 -26.06
C GLY A 204 4.02 4.35 -25.18
N GLY A 205 3.90 5.61 -25.58
CA GLY A 205 3.11 6.61 -24.86
C GLY A 205 1.62 6.24 -24.73
N LEU A 206 0.99 5.75 -25.80
CA LEU A 206 -0.41 5.31 -25.74
C LEU A 206 -0.58 4.08 -24.84
N PHE A 207 0.33 3.11 -24.98
CA PHE A 207 0.33 1.88 -24.18
C PHE A 207 0.57 2.16 -22.69
N GLY A 208 1.52 3.04 -22.38
CA GLY A 208 1.79 3.53 -21.04
C GLY A 208 0.62 4.30 -20.44
N GLY A 209 -0.11 5.08 -21.25
CA GLY A 209 -1.33 5.77 -20.83
C GLY A 209 -2.44 4.80 -20.42
N ALA A 210 -2.64 3.73 -21.19
CA ALA A 210 -3.57 2.66 -20.84
C ALA A 210 -3.14 1.96 -19.53
N CYS A 211 -1.85 1.65 -19.37
CA CYS A 211 -1.29 1.09 -18.14
C CYS A 211 -1.52 2.01 -16.92
N GLY A 212 -1.26 3.31 -17.05
CA GLY A 212 -1.49 4.30 -15.99
C GLY A 212 -2.96 4.38 -15.57
N THR A 213 -3.87 4.35 -16.54
CA THR A 213 -5.32 4.32 -16.27
C THR A 213 -5.72 3.06 -15.48
N LEU A 214 -5.16 1.89 -15.84
CA LEU A 214 -5.42 0.65 -15.10
C LEU A 214 -4.85 0.69 -13.67
N PHE A 215 -3.70 1.34 -13.44
CA PHE A 215 -3.20 1.59 -12.09
C PHE A 215 -4.16 2.45 -11.27
N ILE A 216 -4.74 3.50 -11.86
CA ILE A 216 -5.76 4.33 -11.19
C ILE A 216 -6.97 3.47 -10.80
N VAL A 217 -7.49 2.66 -11.72
CA VAL A 217 -8.63 1.77 -11.44
C VAL A 217 -8.28 0.77 -10.32
N HIS A 218 -7.08 0.19 -10.36
CA HIS A 218 -6.62 -0.72 -9.32
C HIS A 218 -6.50 -0.02 -7.96
N ALA A 219 -5.98 1.21 -7.92
CA ALA A 219 -5.94 2.03 -6.72
C ALA A 219 -7.35 2.25 -6.15
N LEU A 220 -8.30 2.69 -6.97
CA LEU A 220 -9.69 2.92 -6.57
C LEU A 220 -10.33 1.66 -5.97
N CYS A 221 -10.04 0.46 -6.51
CA CYS A 221 -10.49 -0.80 -5.92
C CYS A 221 -9.95 -1.00 -4.49
N HIS A 222 -8.66 -0.74 -4.25
CA HIS A 222 -8.06 -0.81 -2.91
C HIS A 222 -8.66 0.25 -1.95
N GLY A 223 -8.92 1.45 -2.45
CA GLY A 223 -9.55 2.53 -1.70
C GLY A 223 -11.01 2.22 -1.30
N ALA A 224 -11.81 1.68 -2.23
CA ALA A 224 -13.19 1.30 -1.97
C ALA A 224 -13.31 0.17 -0.93
N ILE A 225 -12.36 -0.78 -0.92
CA ILE A 225 -12.26 -1.82 0.11
C ILE A 225 -11.96 -1.18 1.47
N GLY A 226 -11.05 -0.19 1.53
CA GLY A 226 -10.74 0.56 2.74
C GLY A 226 -11.93 1.37 3.28
N LEU A 227 -12.74 1.96 2.38
CA LEU A 227 -13.89 2.79 2.73
C LEU A 227 -15.11 1.95 3.17
N LYS A 228 -15.44 0.86 2.47
CA LYS A 228 -16.56 -0.02 2.85
C LYS A 228 -16.39 -0.59 4.25
N LYS A 229 -15.16 -0.99 4.61
CA LYS A 229 -14.81 -1.46 5.96
C LYS A 229 -14.71 -0.34 7.02
N ALA A 230 -14.78 0.93 6.62
CA ALA A 230 -14.78 2.07 7.54
C ALA A 230 -16.18 2.47 8.00
N ILE A 231 -17.20 2.16 7.19
CA ILE A 231 -18.59 2.56 7.40
C ILE A 231 -19.43 1.40 7.98
N SER A 232 -18.99 0.14 7.80
CA SER A 232 -19.56 -1.05 8.45
C SER A 232 -18.96 -1.30 9.82
#